data_AF-A0A6P0T8R9-F1
#
_entry.id   AF-A0A6P0T8R9-F1
#
_cell.length_a   1.000
_cell.length_b   1.000
_cell.length_c   1.000
_cell.angle_alpha   90.00
_cell.angle_beta   90.00
_cell.angle_gamma   90.00
#
_symmetry.space_group_name_H-M   'P 1'
#
loop_
_entity.id
_entity.type
_entity.pdbx_description
1 polymer ?
#
loop_
_entity_poly.entity_id
_entity_poly.type
_entity_poly.pdbx_seq_one_letter_code
_entity_poly.pdbx_strand_id
1 'polypeptide(L)'
;VQHGLLVERARRIYSFSHLTFQEYFTARAIVIGTGMSLSQLVQHLQDKRWREVFLLTAQMLPDADELLLLIKQQVNRLVYAEMVFDSVKLTPGAMALGDNLTKFLNWIESKSLEIYTPYKPAAVRAFYMTLALPPSHPLSRNQALALAIDHRLGGELGSELALDLALDHALAVAQAMTPELVYDRLSALYLALDLNHLTGIESIGDYLEKLKNQLPDLDDDDRDSIQEWWQSHGSEWVSQLRALIIEHRNIGHQWHLSKTCQDWLEQYSRANHLLVECLNSNCQLSLTVRKEIEDTLLLPLCHS
;
A
#
# COMPACT_ATOMS: atom_id res chain seq x y z
N VAL A 1 17.08 -39.42 14.40
CA VAL A 1 16.02 -38.47 13.94
C VAL A 1 14.96 -38.38 15.03
N GLN A 2 14.88 -37.25 15.76
CA GLN A 2 13.91 -37.07 16.85
C GLN A 2 12.58 -36.55 16.27
N HIS A 3 11.55 -37.40 16.25
CA HIS A 3 10.21 -37.12 15.69
C HIS A 3 9.15 -36.91 16.79
N GLY A 4 9.49 -36.21 17.88
CA GLY A 4 8.55 -35.90 18.96
C GLY A 4 7.86 -34.54 18.78
N LEU A 5 6.69 -34.34 19.39
CA LEU A 5 6.04 -33.02 19.47
C LEU A 5 6.90 -32.02 20.27
N LEU A 6 7.55 -32.50 21.32
CA LEU A 6 8.49 -31.75 22.15
C LEU A 6 9.91 -32.27 21.95
N VAL A 7 10.87 -31.35 21.96
CA VAL A 7 12.31 -31.62 21.85
C VAL A 7 13.02 -30.99 23.04
N GLU A 8 13.90 -31.74 23.69
CA GLU A 8 14.73 -31.23 24.78
C GLU A 8 15.84 -30.32 24.21
N ARG A 9 15.85 -29.04 24.60
CA ARG A 9 16.82 -28.02 24.15
C ARG A 9 17.99 -27.86 25.12
N ALA A 10 17.74 -28.12 26.40
CA ALA A 10 18.71 -28.23 27.46
C ALA A 10 18.13 -29.15 28.54
N ARG A 11 18.94 -29.59 29.50
CA ARG A 11 18.51 -30.52 30.55
C ARG A 11 17.21 -30.03 31.22
N ARG A 12 16.10 -30.77 31.02
CA ARG A 12 14.74 -30.45 31.49
C ARG A 12 14.08 -29.19 30.91
N ILE A 13 14.60 -28.66 29.81
CA ILE A 13 14.01 -27.54 29.06
C ILE A 13 13.53 -28.09 27.71
N TYR A 14 12.22 -28.03 27.49
CA TYR A 14 11.59 -28.53 26.27
C TYR A 14 11.04 -27.39 25.43
N SER A 15 11.10 -27.53 24.11
CA SER A 15 10.40 -26.68 23.16
C SER A 15 9.55 -27.54 22.23
N PHE A 16 8.58 -26.94 21.54
CA PHE A 16 7.99 -27.61 20.37
C PHE A 16 9.08 -27.94 19.35
N SER A 17 8.88 -29.07 18.65
CA SER A 17 9.75 -29.50 17.56
C SER A 17 9.66 -28.58 16.34
N HIS A 18 8.50 -27.95 16.14
CA HIS A 18 8.25 -27.03 15.04
C HIS A 18 7.42 -25.82 15.49
N LEU A 19 7.67 -24.66 14.89
CA LEU A 19 6.96 -23.41 15.17
C LEU A 19 5.45 -23.55 14.92
N THR A 20 5.06 -24.24 13.87
CA THR A 20 3.64 -24.49 13.53
C THR A 20 2.86 -25.18 14.65
N PHE A 21 3.49 -26.07 15.42
CA PHE A 21 2.82 -26.66 16.58
C PHE A 21 2.61 -25.62 17.68
N GLN A 22 3.61 -24.77 17.93
CA GLN A 22 3.48 -23.68 18.90
C GLN A 22 2.35 -22.72 18.48
N GLU A 23 2.31 -22.31 17.21
CA GLU A 23 1.27 -21.42 16.68
C GLU A 23 -0.12 -22.05 16.80
N TYR A 24 -0.26 -23.32 16.39
CA TYR A 24 -1.52 -24.07 16.48
C TYR A 24 -2.01 -24.25 17.92
N PHE A 25 -1.15 -24.70 18.84
CA PHE A 25 -1.55 -24.89 20.23
C PHE A 25 -1.82 -23.57 20.95
N THR A 26 -1.12 -22.49 20.57
CA THR A 26 -1.41 -21.14 21.08
C THR A 26 -2.80 -20.69 20.62
N ALA A 27 -3.09 -20.76 19.32
CA ALA A 27 -4.40 -20.41 18.77
C ALA A 27 -5.53 -21.25 19.39
N ARG A 28 -5.32 -22.57 19.48
CA ARG A 28 -6.29 -23.49 20.09
C ARG A 28 -6.55 -23.16 21.57
N ALA A 29 -5.51 -22.83 22.33
CA ALA A 29 -5.66 -22.45 23.74
C ALA A 29 -6.49 -21.16 23.91
N ILE A 30 -6.33 -20.20 23.00
CA ILE A 30 -7.14 -18.97 22.96
C ILE A 30 -8.62 -19.32 22.69
N VAL A 31 -8.88 -20.14 21.66
CA VAL A 31 -10.24 -20.50 21.23
C VAL A 31 -11.02 -21.25 22.31
N ILE A 32 -10.38 -22.15 23.05
CA ILE A 32 -11.04 -22.91 24.13
C ILE A 32 -11.06 -22.16 25.48
N GLY A 33 -10.55 -20.92 25.53
CA GLY A 33 -10.56 -20.07 26.73
C GLY A 33 -9.56 -20.46 27.82
N THR A 34 -8.56 -21.29 27.52
CA THR A 34 -7.49 -21.67 28.47
C THR A 34 -6.22 -20.83 28.32
N GLY A 35 -6.12 -20.06 27.24
CA GLY A 35 -5.01 -19.17 26.92
C GLY A 35 -5.32 -17.70 27.23
N MET A 36 -4.70 -16.79 26.46
CA MET A 36 -5.02 -15.36 26.53
C MET A 36 -6.37 -15.04 25.89
N SER A 37 -6.98 -13.92 26.28
CA SER A 37 -8.22 -13.43 25.67
C SER A 37 -7.99 -12.88 24.26
N LEU A 38 -9.06 -12.71 23.47
CA LEU A 38 -8.99 -12.04 22.16
C LEU A 38 -8.50 -10.58 22.29
N SER A 39 -8.89 -9.88 23.37
CA SER A 39 -8.42 -8.52 23.66
C SER A 39 -6.92 -8.45 23.97
N GLN A 40 -6.33 -9.50 24.54
CA GLN A 40 -4.89 -9.64 24.74
C GLN A 40 -4.20 -10.01 23.42
N LEU A 41 -4.79 -10.91 22.63
CA LEU A 41 -4.25 -11.30 21.32
C LEU A 41 -4.04 -10.08 20.41
N VAL A 42 -5.03 -9.19 20.31
CA VAL A 42 -4.91 -7.99 19.44
C VAL A 42 -3.82 -7.01 19.87
N GLN A 43 -3.29 -7.09 21.09
CA GLN A 43 -2.10 -6.30 21.48
C GLN A 43 -0.84 -6.73 20.72
N HIS A 44 -0.84 -7.93 20.14
CA HIS A 44 0.26 -8.46 19.33
C HIS A 44 0.11 -8.18 17.83
N LEU A 45 -0.84 -7.33 17.41
CA LEU A 45 -1.15 -7.08 16.00
C LEU A 45 0.04 -6.61 15.15
N GLN A 46 0.96 -5.84 15.74
CA GLN A 46 2.16 -5.36 15.07
C GLN A 46 3.31 -6.38 15.07
N ASP A 47 3.23 -7.45 15.87
CA ASP A 47 4.26 -8.48 15.94
C ASP A 47 4.03 -9.54 14.86
N LYS A 48 4.94 -9.55 13.87
CA LYS A 48 4.89 -10.47 12.73
C LYS A 48 4.85 -11.95 13.14
N ARG A 49 5.39 -12.30 14.32
CA ARG A 49 5.44 -13.68 14.84
C ARG A 49 4.07 -14.21 15.21
N TRP A 50 3.09 -13.32 15.44
CA TRP A 50 1.74 -13.70 15.82
C TRP A 50 0.81 -13.88 14.64
N ARG A 51 1.26 -13.59 13.42
CA ARG A 51 0.42 -13.65 12.21
C ARG A 51 -0.33 -14.98 12.09
N GLU A 52 0.36 -16.11 12.18
CA GLU A 52 -0.30 -17.42 12.07
C GLU A 52 -1.25 -17.70 13.24
N VAL A 53 -0.95 -17.21 14.44
CA VAL A 53 -1.84 -17.34 15.59
C VAL A 53 -3.16 -16.61 15.33
N PHE A 54 -3.14 -15.41 14.76
CA PHE A 54 -4.36 -14.70 14.36
C PHE A 54 -5.18 -15.47 13.32
N LEU A 55 -4.53 -15.94 12.25
CA LEU A 55 -5.20 -16.67 11.17
C LEU A 55 -5.84 -17.97 11.67
N LEU A 56 -5.09 -18.75 12.45
CA LEU A 56 -5.59 -19.99 13.05
C LEU A 56 -6.71 -19.73 14.05
N THR A 57 -6.60 -18.67 14.87
CA THR A 57 -7.66 -18.30 15.82
C THR A 57 -8.93 -17.92 15.09
N ALA A 58 -8.84 -17.09 14.05
CA ALA A 58 -10.00 -16.69 13.23
C ALA A 58 -10.68 -17.91 12.57
N GLN A 59 -9.91 -18.88 12.08
CA GLN A 59 -10.44 -20.11 11.47
C GLN A 59 -11.10 -21.06 12.48
N MET A 60 -10.59 -21.12 13.70
CA MET A 60 -11.05 -22.06 14.73
C MET A 60 -12.23 -21.55 15.55
N LEU A 61 -12.42 -20.23 15.61
CA LEU A 61 -13.55 -19.63 16.33
C LEU A 61 -14.88 -20.04 15.69
N PRO A 62 -15.89 -20.44 16.49
CA PRO A 62 -17.23 -20.70 15.98
C PRO A 62 -17.94 -19.42 15.49
N ASP A 63 -17.50 -18.27 16.01
CA ASP A 63 -17.90 -16.93 15.59
C ASP A 63 -16.66 -16.01 15.72
N ALA A 64 -16.22 -15.45 14.60
CA ALA A 64 -15.03 -14.62 14.51
C ALA A 64 -15.35 -13.11 14.58
N ASP A 65 -16.62 -12.71 14.67
CA ASP A 65 -17.05 -11.31 14.67
C ASP A 65 -16.28 -10.48 15.72
N GLU A 66 -16.21 -10.96 16.96
CA GLU A 66 -15.51 -10.28 18.06
C GLU A 66 -14.02 -10.07 17.73
N LEU A 67 -13.32 -11.11 17.26
CA LEU A 67 -11.90 -11.02 16.95
C LEU A 67 -11.65 -10.01 15.82
N LEU A 68 -12.41 -10.07 14.73
CA LEU A 68 -12.19 -9.18 13.59
C LEU A 68 -12.55 -7.74 13.92
N LEU A 69 -13.60 -7.49 14.71
CA LEU A 69 -13.91 -6.16 15.22
C LEU A 69 -12.81 -5.62 16.14
N LEU A 70 -12.25 -6.45 17.02
CA LEU A 70 -11.13 -6.05 17.88
C LEU A 70 -9.86 -5.73 17.06
N ILE A 71 -9.57 -6.50 16.01
CA ILE A 71 -8.48 -6.20 15.08
C ILE A 71 -8.75 -4.85 14.40
N LYS A 72 -9.97 -4.61 13.88
CA LYS A 72 -10.34 -3.34 13.24
C LYS A 72 -10.22 -2.15 14.20
N GLN A 73 -10.69 -2.29 15.43
CA GLN A 73 -10.53 -1.28 16.47
C GLN A 73 -9.05 -1.01 16.77
N GLN A 74 -8.21 -2.06 16.82
CA GLN A 74 -6.78 -1.89 17.01
C GLN A 74 -6.12 -1.18 15.83
N VAL A 75 -6.49 -1.50 14.58
CA VAL A 75 -6.04 -0.77 13.38
C VAL A 75 -6.42 0.71 13.47
N ASN A 76 -7.67 1.01 13.82
CA ASN A 76 -8.14 2.40 14.01
C ASN A 76 -7.33 3.11 15.11
N ARG A 77 -7.00 2.43 16.22
CA ARG A 77 -6.16 2.98 17.28
C ARG A 77 -4.75 3.33 16.82
N LEU A 78 -4.17 2.61 15.85
CA LEU A 78 -2.87 2.98 15.26
C LEU A 78 -2.94 4.36 14.61
N VAL A 79 -4.05 4.68 13.95
CA VAL A 79 -4.26 5.98 13.30
C VAL A 79 -4.41 7.08 14.36
N TYR A 80 -5.20 6.85 15.41
CA TYR A 80 -5.40 7.82 16.50
C TYR A 80 -4.11 8.11 17.26
N ALA A 81 -3.32 7.09 17.58
CA ALA A 81 -2.09 7.25 18.32
C ALA A 81 -1.14 8.23 17.61
N GLU A 82 -0.88 8.04 16.32
CA GLU A 82 0.00 8.96 15.58
C GLU A 82 -0.58 10.36 15.47
N MET A 83 -1.87 10.50 15.19
CA MET A 83 -2.52 11.82 15.09
C MET A 83 -2.46 12.60 16.42
N VAL A 84 -2.62 11.92 17.56
CA VAL A 84 -2.61 12.55 18.89
C VAL A 84 -1.20 12.76 19.43
N PHE A 85 -0.27 11.81 19.24
CA PHE A 85 1.13 11.97 19.66
C PHE A 85 1.80 13.18 19.01
N ASP A 86 1.39 13.53 17.80
CA ASP A 86 1.88 14.72 17.11
C ASP A 86 1.31 16.04 17.68
N SER A 87 0.06 16.04 18.15
CA SER A 87 -0.58 17.21 18.78
C SER A 87 0.00 17.61 20.15
N VAL A 88 0.63 16.67 20.86
CA VAL A 88 1.12 16.86 22.24
C VAL A 88 2.60 17.28 22.29
N LYS A 89 3.39 17.05 21.23
CA LYS A 89 4.74 17.63 21.12
C LYS A 89 4.65 19.08 20.62
N LEU A 90 4.42 20.00 21.56
CA LEU A 90 4.55 21.45 21.38
C LEU A 90 6.01 21.83 21.10
N THR A 91 6.52 21.51 19.91
CA THR A 91 7.70 22.16 19.33
C THR A 91 7.30 22.80 18.01
N PRO A 92 7.70 24.06 17.73
CA PRO A 92 7.24 24.82 16.55
C PRO A 92 7.56 24.20 15.16
N GLY A 93 8.29 23.08 15.11
CA GLY A 93 8.59 22.33 13.88
C GLY A 93 7.91 20.95 13.76
N ALA A 94 7.19 20.46 14.79
CA ALA A 94 6.50 19.17 14.77
C ALA A 94 5.08 19.23 14.19
N MET A 95 4.51 20.44 14.06
CA MET A 95 3.15 20.70 13.55
C MET A 95 2.89 20.18 12.12
N ALA A 96 3.92 19.71 11.41
CA ALA A 96 3.85 19.25 10.02
C ALA A 96 3.67 17.72 9.85
N LEU A 97 3.87 16.90 10.89
CA LEU A 97 3.93 15.43 10.73
C LEU A 97 2.54 14.82 10.53
N GLY A 98 1.59 15.15 11.40
CA GLY A 98 0.21 14.67 11.42
C GLY A 98 -0.61 15.32 10.32
N ASP A 99 -0.27 16.55 9.93
CA ASP A 99 -0.91 17.26 8.82
C ASP A 99 -0.63 16.56 7.49
N ASN A 100 0.63 16.16 7.23
CA ASN A 100 0.98 15.45 5.99
C ASN A 100 0.37 14.04 5.92
N LEU A 101 0.35 13.29 7.02
CA LEU A 101 -0.28 11.96 7.05
C LEU A 101 -1.80 12.07 6.86
N THR A 102 -2.45 13.04 7.51
CA THR A 102 -3.90 13.25 7.38
C THR A 102 -4.25 13.68 5.96
N LYS A 103 -3.50 14.61 5.37
CA LYS A 103 -3.64 15.00 3.95
C LYS A 103 -3.46 13.81 3.01
N PHE A 104 -2.47 12.96 3.27
CA PHE A 104 -2.22 11.75 2.49
C PHE A 104 -3.41 10.78 2.54
N LEU A 105 -3.92 10.45 3.74
CA LEU A 105 -5.06 9.54 3.90
C LEU A 105 -6.35 10.12 3.30
N ASN A 106 -6.61 11.42 3.50
CA ASN A 106 -7.78 12.09 2.91
C ASN A 106 -7.68 12.17 1.38
N TRP A 107 -6.47 12.35 0.84
CA TRP A 107 -6.24 12.31 -0.60
C TRP A 107 -6.51 10.90 -1.16
N ILE A 108 -6.07 9.82 -0.49
CA ILE A 108 -6.36 8.44 -0.92
C ILE A 108 -7.88 8.21 -0.98
N GLU A 109 -8.60 8.64 0.04
CA GLU A 109 -10.06 8.52 0.08
C GLU A 109 -10.70 9.30 -1.09
N SER A 110 -10.37 10.58 -1.23
CA SER A 110 -10.92 11.45 -2.28
C SER A 110 -10.62 10.89 -3.67
N LYS A 111 -9.37 10.52 -3.94
CA LYS A 111 -8.93 9.93 -5.20
C LYS A 111 -9.64 8.62 -5.52
N SER A 112 -9.91 7.80 -4.51
CA SER A 112 -10.65 6.54 -4.70
C SER A 112 -12.12 6.75 -5.08
N LEU A 113 -12.71 7.89 -4.71
CA LEU A 113 -14.10 8.25 -5.00
C LEU A 113 -14.24 9.02 -6.34
N GLU A 114 -13.18 9.70 -6.78
CA GLU A 114 -13.14 10.42 -8.06
C GLU A 114 -13.26 9.48 -9.27
N ILE A 115 -12.88 8.21 -9.12
CA ILE A 115 -12.82 7.26 -10.23
C ILE A 115 -13.93 6.22 -10.14
N TYR A 116 -14.66 6.07 -11.23
CA TYR A 116 -15.59 4.96 -11.41
C TYR A 116 -14.84 3.68 -11.76
N THR A 117 -14.90 2.67 -10.87
CA THR A 117 -14.32 1.34 -11.13
C THR A 117 -15.28 0.24 -10.69
N PRO A 118 -15.18 -0.97 -11.28
CA PRO A 118 -15.98 -2.12 -10.84
C PRO A 118 -15.43 -2.78 -9.56
N TYR A 119 -14.31 -2.30 -9.01
CA TYR A 119 -13.60 -2.90 -7.88
C TYR A 119 -14.18 -2.45 -6.53
N LYS A 120 -13.88 -3.20 -5.47
CA LYS A 120 -14.22 -2.77 -4.10
C LYS A 120 -13.52 -1.43 -3.79
N PRO A 121 -14.20 -0.43 -3.20
CA PRO A 121 -13.60 0.86 -2.85
C PRO A 121 -12.33 0.73 -1.98
N ALA A 122 -12.31 -0.20 -1.02
CA ALA A 122 -11.14 -0.47 -0.19
C ALA A 122 -9.93 -0.96 -0.99
N ALA A 123 -10.14 -1.72 -2.07
CA ALA A 123 -9.06 -2.18 -2.94
C ALA A 123 -8.48 -1.02 -3.75
N VAL A 124 -9.32 -0.09 -4.21
CA VAL A 124 -8.91 1.14 -4.90
C VAL A 124 -8.11 2.06 -3.96
N ARG A 125 -8.53 2.19 -2.69
CA ARG A 125 -7.75 2.90 -1.67
C ARG A 125 -6.38 2.26 -1.44
N ALA A 126 -6.31 0.93 -1.32
CA ALA A 126 -5.06 0.20 -1.19
C ALA A 126 -4.13 0.41 -2.40
N PHE A 127 -4.70 0.42 -3.60
CA PHE A 127 -3.98 0.68 -4.84
C PHE A 127 -3.32 2.07 -4.82
N TYR A 128 -4.08 3.13 -4.57
CA TYR A 128 -3.54 4.49 -4.54
C TYR A 128 -2.60 4.76 -3.37
N MET A 129 -2.83 4.12 -2.21
CA MET A 129 -1.92 4.20 -1.07
C MET A 129 -0.51 3.76 -1.46
N THR A 130 -0.37 2.67 -2.23
CA THR A 130 0.94 2.18 -2.66
C THR A 130 1.51 2.91 -3.86
N LEU A 131 0.65 3.41 -4.76
CA LEU A 131 1.05 4.18 -5.93
C LEU A 131 1.64 5.54 -5.55
N ALA A 132 1.07 6.21 -4.55
CA ALA A 132 1.51 7.53 -4.12
C ALA A 132 2.78 7.54 -3.25
N LEU A 133 3.29 6.36 -2.86
CA LEU A 133 4.49 6.26 -2.05
C LEU A 133 5.75 6.38 -2.91
N PRO A 134 6.80 7.05 -2.41
CA PRO A 134 8.03 7.24 -3.16
C PRO A 134 8.65 5.89 -3.54
N PRO A 135 9.31 5.74 -4.70
CA PRO A 135 9.84 4.45 -5.16
C PRO A 135 10.81 3.75 -4.20
N SER A 136 11.45 4.50 -3.30
CA SER A 136 12.33 3.96 -2.26
C SER A 136 11.60 3.33 -1.07
N HIS A 137 10.29 3.54 -0.95
CA HIS A 137 9.47 3.02 0.14
C HIS A 137 9.17 1.52 -0.04
N PRO A 138 9.27 0.66 0.99
CA PRO A 138 9.04 -0.78 0.85
C PRO A 138 7.65 -1.20 0.36
N LEU A 139 6.64 -0.37 0.60
CA LEU A 139 5.28 -0.57 0.10
C LEU A 139 5.02 0.01 -1.30
N SER A 140 5.94 0.79 -1.87
CA SER A 140 5.71 1.45 -3.16
C SER A 140 5.36 0.41 -4.22
N ARG A 141 4.22 0.61 -4.89
CA ARG A 141 3.65 -0.26 -5.92
C ARG A 141 3.39 -1.72 -5.49
N ASN A 142 3.44 -2.04 -4.19
CA ASN A 142 3.13 -3.37 -3.69
C ASN A 142 1.61 -3.59 -3.61
N GLN A 143 1.04 -4.17 -4.66
CA GLN A 143 -0.41 -4.38 -4.78
C GLN A 143 -0.95 -5.57 -3.98
N ALA A 144 -0.16 -6.22 -3.11
CA ALA A 144 -0.60 -7.41 -2.37
C ALA A 144 -1.88 -7.16 -1.55
N LEU A 145 -1.99 -6.02 -0.86
CA LEU A 145 -3.18 -5.67 -0.09
C LEU A 145 -4.39 -5.41 -0.99
N ALA A 146 -4.22 -4.68 -2.09
CA ALA A 146 -5.30 -4.40 -3.03
C ALA A 146 -5.85 -5.70 -3.63
N LEU A 147 -4.97 -6.61 -4.04
CA LEU A 147 -5.31 -7.94 -4.56
C LEU A 147 -5.97 -8.84 -3.51
N ALA A 148 -5.54 -8.76 -2.25
CA ALA A 148 -6.17 -9.50 -1.16
C ALA A 148 -7.61 -9.02 -0.88
N ILE A 149 -7.88 -7.72 -1.06
CA ILE A 149 -9.23 -7.15 -0.89
C ILE A 149 -10.12 -7.50 -2.10
N ASP A 150 -9.59 -7.36 -3.32
CA ASP A 150 -10.30 -7.64 -4.57
C ASP A 150 -9.37 -8.26 -5.62
N HIS A 151 -9.45 -9.60 -5.75
CA HIS A 151 -8.62 -10.38 -6.67
C HIS A 151 -8.81 -10.01 -8.15
N ARG A 152 -9.92 -9.34 -8.52
CA ARG A 152 -10.18 -8.90 -9.90
C ARG A 152 -9.14 -7.90 -10.39
N LEU A 153 -8.46 -7.19 -9.49
CA LEU A 153 -7.33 -6.31 -9.81
C LEU A 153 -6.11 -7.06 -10.38
N GLY A 154 -6.01 -8.38 -10.19
CA GLY A 154 -4.94 -9.20 -10.75
C GLY A 154 -5.19 -9.64 -12.19
N GLY A 155 -6.40 -9.40 -12.71
CA GLY A 155 -6.75 -9.61 -14.11
C GLY A 155 -6.48 -8.38 -14.96
N GLU A 156 -7.39 -8.08 -15.88
CA GLU A 156 -7.33 -6.83 -16.64
C GLU A 156 -7.69 -5.65 -15.73
N LEU A 157 -6.73 -4.75 -15.57
CA LEU A 157 -6.89 -3.54 -14.78
C LEU A 157 -7.78 -2.55 -15.55
N GLY A 158 -8.80 -2.02 -14.90
CA GLY A 158 -9.72 -1.05 -15.51
C GLY A 158 -8.95 0.16 -16.05
N SER A 159 -9.40 0.69 -17.19
CA SER A 159 -8.69 1.72 -17.97
C SER A 159 -8.17 2.89 -17.13
N GLU A 160 -8.95 3.36 -16.16
CA GLU A 160 -8.58 4.47 -15.28
C GLU A 160 -7.41 4.14 -14.35
N LEU A 161 -7.43 2.96 -13.71
CA LEU A 161 -6.34 2.52 -12.83
C LEU A 161 -5.10 2.14 -13.65
N ALA A 162 -5.30 1.56 -14.84
CA ALA A 162 -4.23 1.22 -15.77
C ALA A 162 -3.50 2.48 -16.26
N LEU A 163 -4.26 3.53 -16.62
CA LEU A 163 -3.70 4.82 -17.01
C LEU A 163 -2.90 5.45 -15.87
N ASP A 164 -3.45 5.49 -14.66
CA ASP A 164 -2.77 6.09 -13.51
C ASP A 164 -1.49 5.32 -13.14
N LEU A 165 -1.50 3.98 -13.23
CA LEU A 165 -0.31 3.16 -13.03
C LEU A 165 0.76 3.42 -14.10
N ALA A 166 0.34 3.52 -15.37
CA ALA A 166 1.25 3.76 -16.48
C ALA A 166 1.91 5.14 -16.39
N LEU A 167 1.14 6.17 -16.01
CA LEU A 167 1.65 7.53 -15.78
C LEU A 167 2.64 7.60 -14.61
N ASP A 168 2.34 6.92 -13.49
CA ASP A 168 3.28 6.80 -12.37
C ASP A 168 4.58 6.11 -12.80
N HIS A 169 4.49 5.08 -13.64
CA HIS A 169 5.66 4.39 -14.18
C HIS A 169 6.49 5.29 -15.09
N ALA A 170 5.85 5.97 -16.05
CA ALA A 170 6.51 6.91 -16.96
C ALA A 170 7.22 8.03 -16.18
N LEU A 171 6.55 8.59 -15.18
CA LEU A 171 7.12 9.61 -14.32
C LEU A 171 8.33 9.10 -13.52
N ALA A 172 8.28 7.87 -13.00
CA ALA A 172 9.41 7.29 -12.28
C ALA A 172 10.60 6.95 -13.19
N VAL A 173 10.34 6.46 -14.41
CA VAL A 173 11.39 6.24 -15.42
C VAL A 173 12.10 7.56 -15.72
N ALA A 174 11.34 8.63 -15.94
CA ALA A 174 11.89 9.95 -16.23
C ALA A 174 12.68 10.53 -15.02
N GLN A 175 12.19 10.35 -13.79
CA GLN A 175 12.88 10.79 -12.57
C GLN A 175 14.19 10.03 -12.29
N ALA A 176 14.24 8.74 -12.65
CA ALA A 176 15.43 7.90 -12.47
C ALA A 176 16.46 8.06 -13.60
N MET A 177 16.19 8.93 -14.57
CA MET A 177 17.03 9.14 -15.73
C MET A 177 18.18 10.07 -15.41
N THR A 178 19.40 9.64 -15.71
CA THR A 178 20.62 10.44 -15.58
C THR A 178 21.19 10.71 -16.97
N PRO A 179 22.03 11.76 -17.13
CA PRO A 179 22.68 12.05 -18.41
C PRO A 179 23.45 10.87 -19.00
N GLU A 180 24.01 10.00 -18.17
CA GLU A 180 24.79 8.84 -18.62
C GLU A 180 23.90 7.68 -19.10
N LEU A 181 22.64 7.65 -18.66
CA LEU A 181 21.71 6.56 -18.92
C LEU A 181 20.58 6.94 -19.89
N VAL A 182 20.44 8.23 -20.22
CA VAL A 182 19.34 8.74 -21.05
C VAL A 182 19.29 8.03 -22.39
N TYR A 183 20.41 7.94 -23.12
CA TYR A 183 20.45 7.31 -24.44
C TYR A 183 19.94 5.86 -24.40
N ASP A 184 20.39 5.09 -23.41
CA ASP A 184 20.03 3.67 -23.28
C ASP A 184 18.59 3.46 -22.77
N ARG A 185 17.96 4.48 -22.15
CA ARG A 185 16.65 4.39 -21.49
C ARG A 185 15.56 5.23 -22.15
N LEU A 186 15.88 6.07 -23.12
CA LEU A 186 14.93 6.97 -23.77
C LEU A 186 13.83 6.18 -24.49
N SER A 187 14.16 5.04 -25.09
CA SER A 187 13.18 4.13 -25.70
C SER A 187 12.16 3.60 -24.67
N ALA A 188 12.60 3.32 -23.44
CA ALA A 188 11.71 2.90 -22.36
C ALA A 188 10.78 4.03 -21.92
N LEU A 189 11.25 5.28 -21.94
CA LEU A 189 10.41 6.45 -21.67
C LEU A 189 9.38 6.67 -22.79
N TYR A 190 9.78 6.55 -24.06
CA TYR A 190 8.86 6.62 -25.20
C TYR A 190 7.76 5.57 -25.11
N LEU A 191 8.11 4.32 -24.79
CA LEU A 191 7.15 3.24 -24.58
C LEU A 191 6.22 3.50 -23.39
N ALA A 192 6.76 4.03 -22.29
CA ALA A 192 5.97 4.35 -21.11
C ALA A 192 4.96 5.51 -21.35
N LEU A 193 5.24 6.38 -22.32
CA LEU A 193 4.35 7.48 -22.72
C LEU A 193 3.39 7.11 -23.85
N ASP A 194 3.52 5.95 -24.48
CA ASP A 194 2.59 5.49 -25.53
C ASP A 194 1.29 4.95 -24.93
N LEU A 195 0.48 5.89 -24.44
CA LEU A 195 -0.75 5.62 -23.70
C LEU A 195 -2.01 5.80 -24.56
N ASN A 196 -1.86 5.89 -25.88
CA ASN A 196 -2.96 6.13 -26.83
C ASN A 196 -4.11 5.10 -26.70
N HIS A 197 -3.79 3.88 -26.27
CA HIS A 197 -4.76 2.81 -26.02
C HIS A 197 -5.55 2.97 -24.71
N LEU A 198 -5.10 3.84 -23.78
CA LEU A 198 -5.73 4.12 -22.48
C LEU A 198 -6.40 5.50 -22.41
N THR A 199 -6.04 6.42 -23.31
CA THR A 199 -6.40 7.84 -23.25
C THR A 199 -7.70 8.18 -24.01
N GLY A 200 -8.71 7.30 -23.98
CA GLY A 200 -9.89 7.37 -24.85
C GLY A 200 -10.64 8.72 -24.98
N ILE A 201 -11.33 9.19 -23.93
CA ILE A 201 -12.52 10.06 -24.10
C ILE A 201 -12.30 11.55 -23.73
N GLU A 202 -11.48 11.88 -22.73
CA GLU A 202 -11.15 13.28 -22.34
C GLU A 202 -9.74 13.34 -21.74
N SER A 203 -8.75 12.97 -22.54
CA SER A 203 -7.50 12.52 -21.96
C SER A 203 -6.40 13.57 -21.96
N ILE A 204 -5.60 13.49 -20.91
CA ILE A 204 -4.22 13.96 -20.84
C ILE A 204 -3.37 13.60 -22.10
N GLY A 205 -3.84 12.70 -22.98
CA GLY A 205 -3.14 12.21 -24.18
C GLY A 205 -2.61 13.30 -25.09
N ASP A 206 -3.43 14.30 -25.45
CA ASP A 206 -2.97 15.41 -26.31
C ASP A 206 -1.81 16.21 -25.67
N TYR A 207 -1.85 16.37 -24.34
CA TYR A 207 -0.81 17.04 -23.59
C TYR A 207 0.45 16.17 -23.47
N LEU A 208 0.29 14.85 -23.32
CA LEU A 208 1.41 13.90 -23.32
C LEU A 208 2.10 13.83 -24.67
N GLU A 209 1.35 13.81 -25.78
CA GLU A 209 1.94 13.80 -27.12
C GLU A 209 2.71 15.10 -27.40
N LYS A 210 2.17 16.25 -26.98
CA LYS A 210 2.92 17.53 -27.05
C LYS A 210 4.21 17.50 -26.24
N LEU A 211 4.18 16.91 -25.04
CA LEU A 211 5.36 16.82 -24.18
C LEU A 211 6.39 15.80 -24.72
N LYS A 212 5.91 14.68 -25.26
CA LYS A 212 6.70 13.63 -25.91
C LYS A 212 7.44 14.16 -27.14
N ASN A 213 6.81 15.01 -27.94
CA ASN A 213 7.42 15.66 -29.11
C ASN A 213 8.54 16.65 -28.76
N GLN A 214 8.78 16.96 -27.48
CA GLN A 214 9.94 17.75 -27.05
C GLN A 214 11.18 16.89 -26.84
N LEU A 215 11.03 15.57 -26.68
CA LEU A 215 12.15 14.66 -26.45
C LEU A 215 13.01 14.51 -27.72
N PRO A 216 14.33 14.28 -27.57
CA PRO A 216 15.21 13.95 -28.69
C PRO A 216 14.78 12.69 -29.44
N ASP A 217 15.06 12.63 -30.73
CA ASP A 217 14.77 11.47 -31.58
C ASP A 217 15.96 10.49 -31.57
N LEU A 218 15.69 9.21 -31.32
CA LEU A 218 16.73 8.18 -31.27
C LEU A 218 17.31 7.84 -32.65
N ASP A 219 16.56 8.11 -33.73
CA ASP A 219 16.98 7.81 -35.10
C ASP A 219 17.78 8.99 -35.71
N ASP A 220 17.47 10.23 -35.33
CA ASP A 220 18.07 11.44 -35.89
C ASP A 220 19.17 12.07 -35.00
N ASP A 221 19.10 11.93 -33.67
CA ASP A 221 20.05 12.55 -32.74
C ASP A 221 21.15 11.57 -32.28
N ASP A 222 22.39 12.06 -32.22
CA ASP A 222 23.50 11.28 -31.66
C ASP A 222 23.47 11.24 -30.12
N ARG A 223 24.24 10.31 -29.55
CA ARG A 223 24.28 10.11 -28.09
C ARG A 223 24.67 11.37 -27.32
N ASP A 224 25.61 12.15 -27.85
CA ASP A 224 26.12 13.35 -27.18
C ASP A 224 25.05 14.45 -27.16
N SER A 225 24.34 14.64 -28.28
CA SER A 225 23.22 15.60 -28.39
C SER A 225 22.07 15.25 -27.45
N ILE A 226 21.70 13.98 -27.35
CA ILE A 226 20.65 13.50 -26.43
C ILE A 226 21.07 13.75 -24.98
N GLN A 227 22.34 13.49 -24.65
CA GLN A 227 22.87 13.73 -23.32
C GLN A 227 22.88 15.22 -22.96
N GLU A 228 23.34 16.10 -23.87
CA GLU A 228 23.35 17.54 -23.68
C GLU A 228 21.93 18.10 -23.51
N TRP A 229 20.98 17.59 -24.31
CA TRP A 229 19.57 17.97 -24.19
C TRP A 229 19.03 17.61 -22.82
N TRP A 230 19.26 16.37 -22.33
CA TRP A 230 18.76 15.93 -21.03
C TRP A 230 19.39 16.72 -19.88
N GLN A 231 20.69 17.05 -19.96
CA GLN A 231 21.36 17.90 -18.99
C GLN A 231 20.74 19.30 -18.90
N SER A 232 20.33 19.86 -20.04
CA SER A 232 19.81 21.23 -20.10
C SER A 232 18.31 21.32 -19.81
N HIS A 233 17.50 20.38 -20.31
CA HIS A 233 16.04 20.46 -20.30
C HIS A 233 15.35 19.35 -19.49
N GLY A 234 16.04 18.25 -19.18
CA GLY A 234 15.42 17.06 -18.59
C GLY A 234 14.72 17.33 -17.26
N SER A 235 15.31 18.17 -16.40
CA SER A 235 14.71 18.52 -15.09
C SER A 235 13.40 19.33 -15.23
N GLU A 236 13.36 20.27 -16.17
CA GLU A 236 12.17 21.04 -16.49
C GLU A 236 11.11 20.14 -17.13
N TRP A 237 11.51 19.31 -18.10
CA TRP A 237 10.63 18.37 -18.77
C TRP A 237 9.95 17.40 -17.79
N VAL A 238 10.69 16.81 -16.84
CA VAL A 238 10.14 15.94 -15.79
C VAL A 238 9.16 16.71 -14.89
N SER A 239 9.42 17.99 -14.63
CA SER A 239 8.54 18.83 -13.82
C SER A 239 7.24 19.16 -14.56
N GLN A 240 7.31 19.42 -15.86
CA GLN A 240 6.14 19.58 -16.73
C GLN A 240 5.30 18.29 -16.79
N LEU A 241 5.94 17.13 -16.98
CA LEU A 241 5.27 15.83 -16.93
C LEU A 241 4.50 15.65 -15.62
N ARG A 242 5.16 15.92 -14.49
CA ARG A 242 4.50 15.80 -13.18
C ARG A 242 3.34 16.78 -13.03
N ALA A 243 3.51 18.03 -13.45
CA ALA A 243 2.46 19.04 -13.36
C ALA A 243 1.20 18.60 -14.14
N LEU A 244 1.37 18.09 -15.36
CA LEU A 244 0.26 17.55 -16.16
C LEU A 244 -0.43 16.36 -15.48
N ILE A 245 0.35 15.43 -14.92
CA ILE A 245 -0.20 14.27 -14.20
C ILE A 245 -0.98 14.70 -12.96
N ILE A 246 -0.48 15.68 -12.20
CA ILE A 246 -1.18 16.22 -11.03
C ILE A 246 -2.46 16.93 -11.46
N GLU A 247 -2.40 17.79 -12.47
CA GLU A 247 -3.53 18.61 -12.92
C GLU A 247 -4.67 17.76 -13.47
N HIS A 248 -4.36 16.80 -14.35
CA HIS A 248 -5.39 16.04 -15.06
C HIS A 248 -5.80 14.75 -14.34
N ARG A 249 -4.92 14.18 -13.52
CA ARG A 249 -5.15 12.87 -12.89
C ARG A 249 -5.06 12.92 -11.37
N ASN A 250 -4.69 14.03 -10.75
CA ASN A 250 -4.59 14.15 -9.29
C ASN A 250 -3.69 13.07 -8.64
N ILE A 251 -2.62 12.64 -9.33
CA ILE A 251 -1.60 11.69 -8.82
C ILE A 251 -0.19 12.27 -9.03
N GLY A 252 0.85 11.58 -8.58
CA GLY A 252 2.25 12.03 -8.78
C GLY A 252 2.72 13.14 -7.82
N HIS A 253 1.92 13.42 -6.78
CA HIS A 253 2.24 14.35 -5.70
C HIS A 253 3.51 13.95 -4.94
N GLN A 254 4.31 14.93 -4.53
CA GLN A 254 5.48 14.70 -3.68
C GLN A 254 5.11 14.73 -2.20
N TRP A 255 4.75 13.57 -1.66
CA TRP A 255 4.48 13.41 -0.24
C TRP A 255 5.77 13.38 0.57
N HIS A 256 6.02 14.46 1.33
CA HIS A 256 7.18 14.58 2.22
C HIS A 256 6.91 13.87 3.55
N LEU A 257 6.79 12.54 3.49
CA LEU A 257 6.51 11.68 4.64
C LEU A 257 7.79 11.46 5.45
N SER A 258 7.74 11.78 6.75
CA SER A 258 8.86 11.53 7.67
C SER A 258 9.14 10.04 7.83
N LYS A 259 10.34 9.67 8.31
CA LYS A 259 10.67 8.25 8.53
C LYS A 259 9.70 7.58 9.51
N THR A 260 9.30 8.27 10.57
CA THR A 260 8.27 7.80 11.52
C THR A 260 6.94 7.52 10.81
N CYS A 261 6.51 8.42 9.93
CA CYS A 261 5.27 8.26 9.17
C CYS A 261 5.34 7.06 8.20
N GLN A 262 6.48 6.88 7.54
CA GLN A 262 6.72 5.72 6.67
C GLN A 262 6.68 4.40 7.46
N ASP A 263 7.38 4.33 8.60
CA ASP A 263 7.39 3.14 9.46
C ASP A 263 5.99 2.84 10.02
N TRP A 264 5.19 3.89 10.29
CA TRP A 264 3.80 3.73 10.68
C TRP A 264 2.94 3.19 9.53
N LEU A 265 3.08 3.71 8.30
CA LEU A 265 2.34 3.21 7.14
C LEU A 265 2.62 1.73 6.88
N GLU A 266 3.86 1.28 7.09
CA GLU A 266 4.21 -0.14 7.04
C GLU A 266 3.45 -0.98 8.07
N GLN A 267 3.32 -0.49 9.31
CA GLN A 267 2.58 -1.18 10.36
C GLN A 267 1.07 -1.17 10.08
N TYR A 268 0.54 -0.03 9.66
CA TYR A 268 -0.86 0.14 9.29
C TYR A 268 -1.24 -0.76 8.12
N SER A 269 -0.42 -0.80 7.07
CA SER A 269 -0.62 -1.69 5.92
C SER A 269 -0.54 -3.16 6.31
N ARG A 270 0.43 -3.56 7.14
CA ARG A 270 0.53 -4.95 7.63
C ARG A 270 -0.71 -5.36 8.44
N ALA A 271 -1.19 -4.48 9.31
CA ALA A 271 -2.34 -4.76 10.16
C ALA A 271 -3.63 -4.89 9.34
N ASN A 272 -3.85 -4.02 8.35
CA ASN A 272 -4.96 -4.15 7.40
C ASN A 272 -4.83 -5.42 6.55
N HIS A 273 -3.62 -5.78 6.13
CA HIS A 273 -3.40 -7.03 5.39
C HIS A 273 -3.78 -8.25 6.21
N LEU A 274 -3.34 -8.33 7.48
CA LEU A 274 -3.73 -9.42 8.37
C LEU A 274 -5.25 -9.48 8.59
N LEU A 275 -5.92 -8.33 8.75
CA LEU A 275 -7.38 -8.28 8.87
C LEU A 275 -8.06 -8.86 7.62
N VAL A 276 -7.59 -8.49 6.43
CA VAL A 276 -8.11 -9.03 5.15
C VAL A 276 -7.81 -10.51 4.99
N GLU A 277 -6.63 -10.98 5.41
CA GLU A 277 -6.30 -12.40 5.43
C GLU A 277 -7.22 -13.18 6.38
N CYS A 278 -7.55 -12.63 7.55
CA CYS A 278 -8.55 -13.20 8.45
C CYS A 278 -9.94 -13.25 7.79
N LEU A 279 -10.37 -12.16 7.12
CA LEU A 279 -11.65 -12.11 6.37
C LEU A 279 -11.72 -13.17 5.26
N ASN A 280 -10.58 -13.49 4.65
CA ASN A 280 -10.47 -14.45 3.56
C ASN A 280 -10.13 -15.88 4.04
N SER A 281 -10.00 -16.11 5.34
CA SER A 281 -9.54 -17.39 5.90
C SER A 281 -10.61 -18.49 6.02
N ASN A 282 -11.78 -18.30 5.40
CA ASN A 282 -12.98 -19.13 5.62
C ASN A 282 -13.45 -19.18 7.09
N CYS A 283 -13.18 -18.12 7.87
CA CYS A 283 -13.71 -17.97 9.22
C CYS A 283 -15.25 -17.84 9.23
N GLN A 284 -15.88 -18.25 10.33
CA GLN A 284 -17.32 -18.05 10.55
C GLN A 284 -17.55 -16.59 10.95
N LEU A 285 -18.16 -15.81 10.05
CA LEU A 285 -18.32 -14.36 10.21
C LEU A 285 -19.69 -13.92 9.69
N SER A 286 -20.36 -13.03 10.42
CA SER A 286 -21.63 -12.46 9.96
C SER A 286 -21.44 -11.55 8.74
N LEU A 287 -22.45 -11.54 7.85
CA LEU A 287 -22.43 -10.66 6.67
C LEU A 287 -22.40 -9.18 7.03
N THR A 288 -23.02 -8.81 8.16
CA THR A 288 -23.05 -7.44 8.67
C THR A 288 -21.65 -6.97 9.06
N VAL A 289 -20.95 -7.75 9.90
CA VAL A 289 -19.58 -7.39 10.33
C VAL A 289 -18.61 -7.44 9.15
N ARG A 290 -18.74 -8.40 8.23
CA ARG A 290 -17.95 -8.43 6.99
C ARG A 290 -18.08 -7.11 6.23
N LYS A 291 -19.31 -6.68 5.98
CA LYS A 291 -19.58 -5.47 5.20
C LYS A 291 -19.09 -4.22 5.93
N GLU A 292 -19.33 -4.12 7.23
CA GLU A 292 -18.84 -3.01 8.06
C GLU A 292 -17.32 -2.86 7.97
N ILE A 293 -16.58 -3.97 8.07
CA ILE A 293 -15.12 -3.94 7.97
C ILE A 293 -14.71 -3.56 6.55
N GLU A 294 -15.25 -4.22 5.52
CA GLU A 294 -14.90 -3.95 4.11
C GLU A 294 -15.15 -2.49 3.71
N ASP A 295 -16.28 -1.91 4.13
CA ASP A 295 -16.65 -0.53 3.82
C ASP A 295 -15.70 0.48 4.50
N THR A 296 -15.17 0.14 5.69
CA THR A 296 -14.35 1.04 6.52
C THR A 296 -12.84 0.75 6.49
N LEU A 297 -12.38 -0.19 5.64
CA LEU A 297 -10.96 -0.46 5.43
C LEU A 297 -10.25 0.75 4.81
N LEU A 298 -9.05 1.07 5.33
CA LEU A 298 -8.19 2.13 4.79
C LEU A 298 -8.80 3.54 4.76
N LEU A 299 -9.82 3.81 5.59
CA LEU A 299 -10.39 5.15 5.73
C LEU A 299 -9.66 5.98 6.79
N PRO A 300 -9.62 7.32 6.63
CA PRO A 300 -9.32 8.24 7.72
C PRO A 300 -10.34 8.07 8.86
N LEU A 301 -9.93 8.35 10.09
CA LEU A 301 -10.77 8.16 11.28
C LEU A 301 -12.00 9.08 11.36
N CYS A 302 -12.11 10.08 10.49
CA CYS A 302 -13.20 11.07 10.51
C CYS A 302 -14.58 10.52 10.15
N HIS A 303 -14.71 9.23 9.80
CA HIS A 303 -15.96 8.59 9.39
C HIS A 303 -16.50 7.52 10.35
N SER A 304 -16.04 7.50 11.61
CA SER A 304 -16.57 6.58 12.65
C SER A 304 -17.69 7.24 13.47
#